data_AF-A0A182Y2L0-F1
#
_entry.id   AF-A0A182Y2L0-F1
#
_cell.length_a   1.000
_cell.length_b   1.000
_cell.length_c   1.000
_cell.angle_alpha   90.00
_cell.angle_beta   90.00
_cell.angle_gamma   90.00
#
_symmetry.space_group_name_H-M   'P 1'
#
loop_
_entity.id
_entity.type
_entity.pdbx_description
1 polymer ?
#
loop_
_entity_poly.entity_id
_entity_poly.type
_entity_poly.pdbx_seq_one_letter_code
_entity_poly.pdbx_strand_id
1 'polypeptide(L)'
;MDNAEQEIDTKQEELRRKKQEKLLAKKAAAREAQNQLYRDHLKRERDFTDRTEKSFFADWERLCAQVRSDQLAEELRQQQQCFGTVFDRKNETIQRLVGARDEIQAVRTKCFARLGNVIDYYIRECYVGPGLKDYLTATMLERYETESKKLILEFREEVASKESFNSSEMELLDASLAELLAKMKRDELADREWLLEANNQNISAQVEKCEIIRDKKYAEMSALYRRLRATLDDYFQTVLYPERKQSYQRLVYYTELEQQAIEQRRCQVAVLQMKKTQLDHTLTLARIGGRRKLRTRHNYRRLLEMKLQLLKEQQKELDRDHQQCMKWICSFTEHLRKLLAEHLAWGERIAKVGLICTQYETEQDQKYAAKWFGWQEADRLDQREHDDTYDTLLNKINRVEAMNIVLREERTRLRDENKALKTKFKAYCGLHKITDPEKLLLCGHEVMPPSVNRE
;
A
#
# COMPACT_ATOMS: atom_id res chain seq x y z
N MET A 1 -12.81 -14.79 -52.87
CA MET A 1 -11.82 -14.29 -53.85
C MET A 1 -11.08 -13.15 -53.16
N ASP A 2 -10.38 -13.42 -52.05
CA ASP A 2 -10.15 -12.38 -51.03
C ASP A 2 -8.65 -12.10 -50.75
N ASN A 3 -7.74 -12.67 -51.54
CA ASN A 3 -6.29 -12.46 -51.36
C ASN A 3 -5.73 -11.27 -52.16
N ALA A 4 -6.52 -10.67 -53.05
CA ALA A 4 -6.06 -9.53 -53.86
C ALA A 4 -6.11 -8.20 -53.10
N GLU A 5 -6.98 -8.06 -52.09
CA GLU A 5 -7.16 -6.80 -51.36
C GLU A 5 -6.13 -6.60 -50.23
N GLN A 6 -5.69 -7.67 -49.56
CA GLN A 6 -4.65 -7.61 -48.51
C GLN A 6 -3.24 -7.28 -49.05
N GLU A 7 -2.92 -7.70 -50.27
CA GLU A 7 -1.64 -7.36 -50.92
C GLU A 7 -1.58 -5.89 -51.40
N ILE A 8 -2.74 -5.27 -51.67
CA ILE A 8 -2.82 -3.87 -52.11
C ILE A 8 -2.59 -2.92 -50.92
N ASP A 9 -3.01 -3.31 -49.72
CA ASP A 9 -2.95 -2.50 -48.50
C ASP A 9 -1.52 -2.43 -47.91
N THR A 10 -0.83 -3.57 -47.82
CA THR A 10 0.58 -3.64 -47.39
C THR A 10 1.53 -2.86 -48.31
N LYS A 11 1.33 -2.93 -49.62
CA LYS A 11 2.07 -2.12 -50.60
C LYS A 11 1.76 -0.62 -50.44
N GLN A 12 0.54 -0.25 -50.07
CA GLN A 12 0.18 1.14 -49.77
C GLN A 12 0.81 1.66 -48.47
N GLU A 13 0.87 0.85 -47.41
CA GLU A 13 1.54 1.20 -46.16
C GLU A 13 3.05 1.38 -46.33
N GLU A 14 3.72 0.47 -47.05
CA GLU A 14 5.14 0.64 -47.37
C GLU A 14 5.41 1.90 -48.19
N LEU A 15 4.51 2.24 -49.13
CA LEU A 15 4.56 3.48 -49.88
C LEU A 15 4.35 4.71 -48.99
N ARG A 16 3.50 4.62 -47.96
CA ARG A 16 3.31 5.69 -46.95
C ARG A 16 4.55 5.85 -46.07
N ARG A 17 5.13 4.77 -45.56
CA ARG A 17 6.40 4.79 -44.79
C ARG A 17 7.56 5.37 -45.62
N LYS A 18 7.75 4.90 -46.85
CA LYS A 18 8.76 5.44 -47.77
C LYS A 18 8.53 6.91 -48.11
N LYS A 19 7.26 7.37 -48.22
CA LYS A 19 6.93 8.80 -48.39
C LYS A 19 7.27 9.61 -47.14
N GLN A 20 7.01 9.08 -45.95
CA GLN A 20 7.24 9.74 -44.67
C GLN A 20 8.74 9.86 -44.36
N GLU A 21 9.51 8.79 -44.60
CA GLU A 21 10.98 8.81 -44.54
C GLU A 21 11.57 9.79 -45.57
N LYS A 22 11.09 9.79 -46.82
CA LYS A 22 11.50 10.80 -47.82
C LYS A 22 11.16 12.21 -47.37
N LEU A 23 10.06 12.42 -46.65
CA LEU A 23 9.63 13.73 -46.17
C LEU A 23 10.46 14.20 -44.97
N LEU A 24 10.84 13.29 -44.06
CA LEU A 24 11.78 13.56 -42.98
C LEU A 24 13.20 13.83 -43.50
N ALA A 25 13.67 13.01 -44.44
CA ALA A 25 14.95 13.23 -45.13
C ALA A 25 14.95 14.58 -45.88
N LYS A 26 13.85 14.94 -46.55
CA LYS A 26 13.70 16.24 -47.22
C LYS A 26 13.69 17.40 -46.23
N LYS A 27 13.06 17.26 -45.06
CA LYS A 27 13.10 18.28 -43.98
C LYS A 27 14.49 18.41 -43.36
N ALA A 28 15.20 17.31 -43.14
CA ALA A 28 16.58 17.32 -42.66
C ALA A 28 17.51 18.00 -43.67
N ALA A 29 17.42 17.62 -44.95
CA ALA A 29 18.15 18.24 -46.05
C ALA A 29 17.82 19.73 -46.21
N ALA A 30 16.55 20.15 -46.02
CA ALA A 30 16.16 21.56 -46.07
C ALA A 30 16.76 22.39 -44.92
N ARG A 31 16.81 21.84 -43.69
CA ARG A 31 17.49 22.49 -42.55
C ARG A 31 18.99 22.57 -42.77
N GLU A 32 19.60 21.53 -43.33
CA GLU A 32 21.02 21.51 -43.64
C GLU A 32 21.37 22.51 -44.75
N ALA A 33 20.54 22.61 -45.79
CA ALA A 33 20.65 23.64 -46.82
C ALA A 33 20.50 25.06 -46.25
N GLN A 34 19.55 25.29 -45.33
CA GLN A 34 19.38 26.57 -44.65
C GLN A 34 20.62 26.93 -43.80
N ASN A 35 21.15 25.96 -43.05
CA ASN A 35 22.38 26.13 -42.27
C ASN A 35 23.60 26.42 -43.15
N GLN A 36 23.66 25.84 -44.35
CA GLN A 36 24.69 26.09 -45.34
C GLN A 36 24.55 27.49 -45.94
N LEU A 37 23.33 27.94 -46.26
CA LEU A 37 23.08 29.30 -46.73
C LEU A 37 23.54 30.37 -45.72
N TYR A 38 23.32 30.15 -44.42
CA TYR A 38 23.83 31.06 -43.37
C TYR A 38 25.36 31.07 -43.30
N ARG A 39 26.03 29.91 -43.50
CA ARG A 39 27.50 29.85 -43.59
C ARG A 39 28.01 30.65 -44.78
N ASP A 40 27.38 30.45 -45.94
CA ASP A 40 27.75 31.13 -47.17
C ASP A 40 27.45 32.63 -47.10
N HIS A 41 26.44 33.05 -46.33
CA HIS A 41 26.16 34.46 -46.07
C HIS A 41 27.25 35.12 -45.22
N LEU A 42 27.62 34.50 -44.09
CA LEU A 42 28.70 35.02 -43.23
C LEU A 42 30.05 35.05 -43.95
N LYS A 43 30.31 34.06 -44.80
CA LYS A 43 31.51 34.02 -45.65
C LYS A 43 31.50 35.13 -46.71
N ARG A 44 30.37 35.33 -47.40
CA ARG A 44 30.20 36.42 -48.38
C ARG A 44 30.35 37.80 -47.75
N GLU A 45 29.79 38.03 -46.56
CA GLU A 45 29.94 39.29 -45.82
C GLU A 45 31.39 39.56 -45.44
N ARG A 46 32.13 38.52 -45.05
CA ARG A 46 33.58 38.61 -44.80
C ARG A 46 34.34 38.95 -46.08
N ASP A 47 34.14 38.19 -47.15
CA ASP A 47 34.82 38.42 -48.44
C ASP A 47 34.50 39.81 -49.01
N PHE A 48 33.27 40.30 -48.82
CA PHE A 48 32.86 41.65 -49.19
C PHE A 48 33.57 42.70 -48.35
N THR A 49 33.67 42.50 -47.03
CA THR A 49 34.37 43.41 -46.13
C THR A 49 35.86 43.49 -46.50
N ASP A 50 36.52 42.35 -46.73
CA ASP A 50 37.93 42.28 -47.10
C ASP A 50 38.22 42.95 -48.47
N ARG A 51 37.33 42.80 -49.45
CA ARG A 51 37.45 43.48 -50.75
C ARG A 51 37.24 44.98 -50.64
N THR A 52 36.25 45.39 -49.84
CA THR A 52 35.92 46.81 -49.63
C THR A 52 37.06 47.50 -48.89
N GLU A 53 37.62 46.85 -47.88
CA GLU A 53 38.79 47.33 -47.13
C GLU A 53 39.99 47.55 -48.05
N LYS A 54 40.34 46.56 -48.88
CA LYS A 54 41.45 46.67 -49.85
C LYS A 54 41.23 47.79 -50.87
N SER A 55 40.03 47.90 -51.42
CA SER A 55 39.70 48.97 -52.38
C SER A 55 39.75 50.35 -51.71
N PHE A 56 39.16 50.47 -50.53
CA PHE A 56 39.13 51.71 -49.76
C PHE A 56 40.54 52.19 -49.43
N PHE A 57 41.41 51.30 -48.93
CA PHE A 57 42.79 51.68 -48.62
C PHE A 57 43.64 51.98 -49.86
N ALA A 58 43.43 51.27 -50.98
CA ALA A 58 44.11 51.60 -52.23
C ALA A 58 43.71 52.99 -52.77
N ASP A 59 42.44 53.35 -52.67
CA ASP A 59 41.96 54.68 -53.06
C ASP A 59 42.43 55.76 -52.06
N TRP A 60 42.51 55.42 -50.77
CA TRP A 60 43.06 56.28 -49.72
C TRP A 60 44.54 56.58 -49.91
N GLU A 61 45.35 55.58 -50.28
CA GLU A 61 46.76 55.74 -50.60
C GLU A 61 46.99 56.63 -51.83
N ARG A 62 46.16 56.48 -52.87
CA ARG A 62 46.20 57.40 -54.03
C ARG A 62 45.89 58.84 -53.62
N LEU A 63 44.91 59.04 -52.73
CA LEU A 63 44.55 60.37 -52.25
C LEU A 63 45.69 60.99 -51.42
N CYS A 64 46.31 60.21 -50.53
CA CYS A 64 47.48 60.64 -49.76
C CYS A 64 48.67 61.02 -50.66
N ALA A 65 48.89 60.32 -51.77
CA ALA A 65 49.96 60.60 -52.72
C ALA A 65 49.76 61.90 -53.53
N GLN A 66 48.53 62.39 -53.65
CA GLN A 66 48.18 63.62 -54.38
C GLN A 66 48.25 64.89 -53.52
N VAL A 67 48.31 64.74 -52.20
CA VAL A 67 48.36 65.83 -51.24
C VAL A 67 49.77 66.42 -51.17
N ARG A 68 49.89 67.73 -51.36
CA ARG A 68 51.18 68.45 -51.39
C ARG A 68 51.65 68.97 -50.01
N SER A 69 50.83 68.81 -48.98
CA SER A 69 51.12 69.24 -47.60
C SER A 69 51.46 68.03 -46.75
N ASP A 70 52.69 67.99 -46.22
CA ASP A 70 53.17 66.87 -45.42
C ASP A 70 52.37 66.67 -44.13
N GLN A 71 51.88 67.76 -43.51
CA GLN A 71 51.03 67.69 -42.31
C GLN A 71 49.67 67.05 -42.60
N LEU A 72 49.05 67.41 -43.73
CA LEU A 72 47.76 66.85 -44.13
C LEU A 72 47.89 65.38 -44.55
N ALA A 73 49.00 65.01 -45.19
CA ALA A 73 49.28 63.63 -45.54
C ALA A 73 49.45 62.74 -44.30
N GLU A 74 50.07 63.27 -43.23
CA GLU A 74 50.24 62.53 -41.98
C GLU A 74 48.92 62.38 -41.21
N GLU A 75 48.07 63.41 -41.16
CA GLU A 75 46.72 63.30 -40.59
C GLU A 75 45.86 62.27 -41.34
N LEU A 76 45.95 62.22 -42.67
CA LEU A 76 45.25 61.23 -43.48
C LEU A 76 45.75 59.79 -43.22
N ARG A 77 47.04 59.59 -42.95
CA ARG A 77 47.58 58.28 -42.54
C ARG A 77 47.13 57.88 -41.13
N GLN A 78 47.03 58.83 -40.20
CA GLN A 78 46.47 58.57 -38.87
C GLN A 78 44.98 58.19 -38.95
N GLN A 79 44.22 58.83 -39.85
CA GLN A 79 42.84 58.44 -40.14
C GLN A 79 42.76 57.06 -40.80
N GLN A 80 43.69 56.72 -41.70
CA GLN A 80 43.80 55.40 -42.31
C GLN A 80 43.99 54.31 -41.23
N GLN A 81 44.89 54.53 -40.27
CA GLN A 81 45.09 53.62 -39.14
C GLN A 81 43.82 53.49 -38.28
N CYS A 82 43.12 54.60 -38.00
CA CYS A 82 41.84 54.56 -37.29
C CYS A 82 40.80 53.70 -38.02
N PHE A 83 40.65 53.85 -39.34
CA PHE A 83 39.74 53.01 -40.13
C PHE A 83 40.17 51.54 -40.15
N GLY A 84 41.47 51.25 -40.21
CA GLY A 84 42.01 49.88 -40.13
C GLY A 84 41.55 49.17 -38.85
N THR A 85 41.68 49.85 -37.70
CA THR A 85 41.22 49.26 -36.43
C THR A 85 39.71 48.98 -36.38
N VAL A 86 38.89 49.72 -37.13
CA VAL A 86 37.44 49.49 -37.21
C VAL A 86 37.12 48.27 -38.07
N PHE A 87 37.81 48.12 -39.22
CA PHE A 87 37.70 46.92 -40.05
C PHE A 87 38.16 45.67 -39.30
N ASP A 88 39.30 45.73 -38.61
CA ASP A 88 39.81 44.65 -37.78
C ASP A 88 38.82 44.22 -36.71
N ARG A 89 38.25 45.17 -35.95
CA ARG A 89 37.24 44.88 -34.91
C ARG A 89 35.98 44.23 -35.48
N LYS A 90 35.53 44.67 -36.66
CA LYS A 90 34.36 44.08 -37.34
C LYS A 90 34.67 42.64 -37.77
N ASN A 91 35.82 42.42 -38.39
CA ASN A 91 36.27 41.10 -38.87
C ASN A 91 36.48 40.12 -37.70
N GLU A 92 37.04 40.59 -36.59
CA GLU A 92 37.21 39.79 -35.37
C GLU A 92 35.86 39.39 -34.75
N THR A 93 34.88 40.32 -34.74
CA THR A 93 33.52 40.03 -34.24
C THR A 93 32.83 38.94 -35.08
N ILE A 94 33.00 38.98 -36.40
CA ILE A 94 32.48 37.95 -37.31
C ILE A 94 33.15 36.60 -37.01
N GLN A 95 34.47 36.57 -36.77
CA GLN A 95 35.18 35.33 -36.41
C GLN A 95 34.70 34.74 -35.08
N ARG A 96 34.53 35.56 -34.05
CA ARG A 96 34.03 35.10 -32.74
C ARG A 96 32.62 34.51 -32.83
N LEU A 97 31.74 35.12 -33.63
CA LEU A 97 30.37 34.61 -33.85
C LEU A 97 30.36 33.26 -34.58
N VAL A 98 31.27 33.05 -35.54
CA VAL A 98 31.43 31.76 -36.21
C VAL A 98 31.93 30.69 -35.21
N GLY A 99 32.95 31.01 -34.42
CA GLY A 99 33.50 30.09 -33.41
C GLY A 99 32.49 29.67 -32.33
N ALA A 100 31.77 30.62 -31.72
CA ALA A 100 30.77 30.34 -30.69
C ALA A 100 29.63 29.44 -31.19
N ARG A 101 29.24 29.57 -32.46
CA ARG A 101 28.24 28.71 -33.07
C ARG A 101 28.73 27.27 -33.21
N ASP A 102 29.97 27.08 -33.66
CA ASP A 102 30.54 25.74 -33.85
C ASP A 102 30.68 25.00 -32.51
N GLU A 103 31.04 25.72 -31.44
CA GLU A 103 31.06 25.20 -30.07
C GLU A 103 29.66 24.78 -29.58
N ILE A 104 28.64 25.63 -29.75
CA ILE A 104 27.25 25.31 -29.38
C ILE A 104 26.76 24.09 -30.16
N GLN A 105 27.09 23.98 -31.45
CA GLN A 105 26.72 22.83 -32.27
C GLN A 105 27.38 21.54 -31.76
N ALA A 106 28.66 21.58 -31.37
CA ALA A 106 29.36 20.42 -30.82
C ALA A 106 28.75 19.95 -29.48
N VAL A 107 28.44 20.88 -28.56
CA VAL A 107 27.79 20.59 -27.28
C VAL A 107 26.40 19.99 -27.51
N ARG A 108 25.62 20.58 -28.42
CA ARG A 108 24.28 20.10 -28.76
C ARG A 108 24.33 18.65 -29.27
N THR A 109 25.20 18.34 -30.23
CA THR A 109 25.35 16.99 -30.77
C THR A 109 25.70 15.97 -29.68
N LYS A 110 26.61 16.32 -28.76
CA LYS A 110 27.02 15.45 -27.65
C LYS A 110 25.89 15.17 -26.66
N CYS A 111 25.10 16.19 -26.31
CA CYS A 111 23.95 16.04 -25.41
C CYS A 111 22.84 15.17 -26.04
N PHE A 112 22.54 15.36 -27.32
CA PHE A 112 21.55 14.54 -28.03
C PHE A 112 21.97 13.07 -28.14
N ALA A 113 23.25 12.79 -28.42
CA ALA A 113 23.75 11.42 -28.44
C ALA A 113 23.64 10.73 -27.06
N ARG A 114 23.91 11.46 -25.97
CA ARG A 114 23.76 10.96 -24.60
C ARG A 114 22.32 10.65 -24.22
N LEU A 115 21.39 11.55 -24.56
CA LEU A 115 19.96 11.36 -24.36
C LEU A 115 19.44 10.16 -25.17
N GLY A 116 19.87 10.03 -26.43
CA GLY A 116 19.55 8.88 -27.27
C GLY A 116 19.96 7.56 -26.63
N ASN A 117 21.16 7.46 -26.06
CA ASN A 117 21.63 6.24 -25.41
C ASN A 117 20.84 5.87 -24.13
N VAL A 118 20.35 6.85 -23.37
CA VAL A 118 19.54 6.62 -22.17
C VAL A 118 18.14 6.14 -22.53
N ILE A 119 17.55 6.76 -23.56
CA ILE A 119 16.25 6.38 -24.08
C ILE A 119 16.32 4.98 -24.69
N ASP A 120 17.37 4.69 -25.47
CA ASP A 120 17.64 3.35 -25.98
C ASP A 120 17.77 2.32 -24.84
N TYR A 121 18.41 2.65 -23.71
CA TYR A 121 18.49 1.71 -22.58
C TYR A 121 17.14 1.43 -21.90
N TYR A 122 16.26 2.44 -21.85
CA TYR A 122 14.94 2.32 -21.22
C TYR A 122 13.91 1.61 -22.11
N ILE A 123 14.05 1.77 -23.43
CA ILE A 123 13.08 1.31 -24.43
C ILE A 123 13.54 0.03 -25.14
N ARG A 124 14.83 -0.12 -25.45
CA ARG A 124 15.31 -1.14 -26.39
C ARG A 124 15.38 -2.52 -25.74
N GLU A 125 14.64 -3.46 -26.32
CA GLU A 125 14.82 -4.89 -26.15
C GLU A 125 16.27 -5.29 -26.47
N CYS A 126 17.02 -5.73 -25.47
CA CYS A 126 18.33 -6.32 -25.66
C CYS A 126 18.18 -7.77 -26.14
N TYR A 127 17.77 -8.01 -27.39
CA TYR A 127 17.88 -9.25 -28.21
C TYR A 127 17.55 -10.63 -27.59
N VAL A 128 17.20 -10.72 -26.31
CA VAL A 128 17.01 -11.95 -25.50
C VAL A 128 15.96 -11.70 -24.39
N GLY A 129 15.33 -10.52 -24.32
CA GLY A 129 14.28 -10.28 -23.34
C GLY A 129 13.64 -8.88 -23.40
N PRO A 130 12.44 -8.72 -22.79
CA PRO A 130 11.68 -7.48 -22.79
C PRO A 130 12.50 -6.33 -22.17
N GLY A 131 12.42 -5.13 -22.76
CA GLY A 131 13.08 -3.92 -22.25
C GLY A 131 12.69 -3.63 -20.79
N LEU A 132 13.49 -2.86 -20.06
CA LEU A 132 13.33 -2.65 -18.60
C LEU A 132 11.90 -2.22 -18.22
N LYS A 133 11.26 -1.39 -19.04
CA LYS A 133 9.85 -0.99 -18.89
C LYS A 133 8.91 -2.19 -18.96
N ASP A 134 8.96 -2.97 -20.04
CA ASP A 134 8.03 -4.09 -20.25
C ASP A 134 8.30 -5.24 -19.28
N TYR A 135 9.57 -5.48 -18.94
CA TYR A 135 9.95 -6.41 -17.89
C TYR A 135 9.38 -5.99 -16.53
N LEU A 136 9.58 -4.74 -16.09
CA LEU A 136 9.04 -4.28 -14.80
C LEU A 136 7.52 -4.31 -14.79
N THR A 137 6.87 -3.91 -15.87
CA THR A 137 5.41 -3.82 -15.92
C THR A 137 4.78 -5.21 -15.93
N ALA A 138 5.26 -6.13 -16.78
CA ALA A 138 4.73 -7.49 -16.84
C ALA A 138 5.02 -8.28 -15.56
N THR A 139 6.27 -8.21 -15.05
CA THR A 139 6.67 -8.98 -13.87
C THR A 139 5.98 -8.48 -12.60
N MET A 140 5.78 -7.16 -12.45
CA MET A 140 5.08 -6.61 -11.28
C MET A 140 3.58 -6.87 -11.32
N LEU A 141 2.94 -6.79 -12.49
CA LEU A 141 1.51 -7.07 -12.62
C LEU A 141 1.22 -8.56 -12.39
N GLU A 142 2.04 -9.44 -12.99
CA GLU A 142 1.93 -10.89 -12.79
C GLU A 142 2.19 -11.28 -11.33
N ARG A 143 3.21 -10.69 -10.67
CA ARG A 143 3.44 -10.91 -9.23
C ARG A 143 2.27 -10.42 -8.38
N TYR A 144 1.73 -9.25 -8.66
CA TYR A 144 0.61 -8.71 -7.88
C TYR A 144 -0.66 -9.58 -8.03
N GLU A 145 -0.97 -10.02 -9.25
CA GLU A 145 -2.11 -10.90 -9.50
C GLU A 145 -1.92 -12.29 -8.88
N THR A 146 -0.72 -12.86 -8.94
CA THR A 146 -0.42 -14.17 -8.35
C THR A 146 -0.38 -14.10 -6.83
N GLU A 147 0.27 -13.09 -6.23
CA GLU A 147 0.31 -12.92 -4.78
C GLU A 147 -1.07 -12.60 -4.19
N SER A 148 -1.89 -11.77 -4.86
CA SER A 148 -3.25 -11.49 -4.36
C SER A 148 -4.16 -12.72 -4.41
N LYS A 149 -4.12 -13.50 -5.51
CA LYS A 149 -4.86 -14.77 -5.61
C LYS A 149 -4.38 -15.78 -4.58
N LYS A 150 -3.06 -15.88 -4.36
CA LYS A 150 -2.46 -16.77 -3.35
C LYS A 150 -2.89 -16.37 -1.93
N LEU A 151 -2.83 -15.09 -1.61
CA LEU A 151 -3.20 -14.58 -0.28
C LEU A 151 -4.69 -14.82 0.01
N ILE A 152 -5.56 -14.64 -0.98
CA ILE A 152 -7.00 -14.93 -0.83
C ILE A 152 -7.26 -16.44 -0.63
N LEU A 153 -6.52 -17.30 -1.34
CA LEU A 153 -6.59 -18.75 -1.16
C LEU A 153 -6.11 -19.17 0.23
N GLU A 154 -4.94 -18.69 0.65
CA GLU A 154 -4.37 -18.94 1.99
C GLU A 154 -5.32 -18.48 3.08
N PHE A 155 -5.94 -17.31 2.94
CA PHE A 155 -6.88 -16.80 3.94
C PHE A 155 -8.16 -17.65 4.00
N ARG A 156 -8.66 -18.14 2.85
CA ARG A 156 -9.83 -19.04 2.81
C ARG A 156 -9.52 -20.41 3.41
N GLU A 157 -8.34 -20.96 3.10
CA GLU A 157 -7.87 -22.21 3.68
C GLU A 157 -7.62 -22.06 5.18
N GLU A 158 -7.07 -20.93 5.63
CA GLU A 158 -6.88 -20.65 7.05
C GLU A 158 -8.22 -20.56 7.79
N VAL A 159 -9.21 -19.86 7.24
CA VAL A 159 -10.57 -19.78 7.81
C VAL A 159 -11.20 -21.18 7.88
N ALA A 160 -11.17 -21.94 6.79
CA ALA A 160 -11.70 -23.31 6.76
C ALA A 160 -10.96 -24.25 7.72
N SER A 161 -9.64 -24.10 7.84
CA SER A 161 -8.81 -24.87 8.78
C SER A 161 -9.13 -24.51 10.24
N LYS A 162 -9.37 -23.23 10.56
CA LYS A 162 -9.74 -22.79 11.91
C LYS A 162 -11.16 -23.20 12.28
N GLU A 163 -12.11 -23.15 11.35
CA GLU A 163 -13.48 -23.63 11.57
C GLU A 163 -13.53 -25.15 11.76
N SER A 164 -12.80 -25.91 10.94
CA SER A 164 -12.70 -27.37 11.09
C SER A 164 -11.91 -27.76 12.34
N PHE A 165 -10.83 -27.04 12.67
CA PHE A 165 -10.06 -27.27 13.89
C PHE A 165 -10.90 -26.98 15.14
N ASN A 166 -11.59 -25.82 15.19
CA ASN A 166 -12.45 -25.46 16.32
C ASN A 166 -13.61 -26.45 16.51
N SER A 167 -14.24 -26.90 15.41
CA SER A 167 -15.29 -27.93 15.49
C SER A 167 -14.73 -29.27 15.97
N SER A 168 -13.57 -29.70 15.44
CA SER A 168 -12.92 -30.94 15.88
C SER A 168 -12.43 -30.89 17.34
N GLU A 169 -11.90 -29.77 17.81
CA GLU A 169 -11.49 -29.59 19.21
C GLU A 169 -12.70 -29.58 20.13
N MET A 170 -13.80 -28.95 19.72
CA MET A 170 -15.05 -28.94 20.48
C MET A 170 -15.65 -30.35 20.57
N GLU A 171 -15.66 -31.11 19.47
CA GLU A 171 -16.09 -32.53 19.44
C GLU A 171 -15.19 -33.42 20.30
N LEU A 172 -13.87 -33.21 20.29
CA LEU A 172 -12.92 -33.94 21.14
C LEU A 172 -13.11 -33.60 22.63
N LEU A 173 -13.39 -32.32 22.94
CA LEU A 173 -13.70 -31.87 24.29
C LEU A 173 -15.00 -32.48 24.79
N ASP A 174 -16.04 -32.53 23.95
CA ASP A 174 -17.31 -33.16 24.31
C ASP A 174 -17.17 -34.68 24.46
N ALA A 175 -16.41 -35.35 23.59
CA ALA A 175 -16.13 -36.78 23.69
C ALA A 175 -15.33 -37.12 24.95
N SER A 176 -14.28 -36.35 25.25
CA SER A 176 -13.46 -36.55 26.46
C SER A 176 -14.23 -36.25 27.74
N LEU A 177 -15.12 -35.25 27.73
CA LEU A 177 -16.00 -34.93 28.84
C LEU A 177 -17.04 -36.05 29.05
N ALA A 178 -17.62 -36.59 27.97
CA ALA A 178 -18.52 -37.73 28.04
C ALA A 178 -17.83 -39.00 28.57
N GLU A 179 -16.61 -39.29 28.12
CA GLU A 179 -15.82 -40.43 28.59
C GLU A 179 -15.44 -40.28 30.08
N LEU A 180 -15.01 -39.07 30.50
CA LEU A 180 -14.71 -38.77 31.90
C LEU A 180 -15.96 -38.96 32.78
N LEU A 181 -17.12 -38.46 32.36
CA LEU A 181 -18.38 -38.64 33.10
C LEU A 181 -18.78 -40.11 33.17
N ALA A 182 -18.60 -40.88 32.09
CA ALA A 182 -18.89 -42.30 32.08
C ALA A 182 -17.94 -43.10 32.99
N LYS A 183 -16.65 -42.75 32.99
CA LYS A 183 -15.64 -43.36 33.86
C LYS A 183 -15.89 -43.02 35.33
N MET A 184 -16.16 -41.76 35.66
CA MET A 184 -16.53 -41.34 37.02
C MET A 184 -17.75 -42.11 37.53
N LYS A 185 -18.80 -42.27 36.72
CA LYS A 185 -19.97 -43.07 37.09
C LYS A 185 -19.63 -44.54 37.32
N ARG A 186 -18.77 -45.13 36.48
CA ARG A 186 -18.33 -46.52 36.64
C ARG A 186 -17.48 -46.72 37.90
N ASP A 187 -16.55 -45.82 38.17
CA ASP A 187 -15.69 -45.87 39.35
C ASP A 187 -16.53 -45.66 40.63
N GLU A 188 -17.50 -44.74 40.62
CA GLU A 188 -18.45 -44.57 41.75
C GLU A 188 -19.30 -45.82 42.01
N LEU A 189 -19.70 -46.54 40.97
CA LEU A 189 -20.44 -47.80 41.10
C LEU A 189 -19.54 -48.93 41.61
N ALA A 190 -18.33 -49.07 41.07
CA ALA A 190 -17.37 -50.08 41.48
C ALA A 190 -16.92 -49.89 42.94
N ASP A 191 -16.64 -48.65 43.36
CA ASP A 191 -16.31 -48.32 44.76
C ASP A 191 -17.48 -48.66 45.69
N ARG A 192 -18.71 -48.40 45.25
CA ARG A 192 -19.91 -48.73 46.02
C ARG A 192 -20.10 -50.24 46.15
N GLU A 193 -19.91 -50.99 45.07
CA GLU A 193 -20.02 -52.45 45.06
C GLU A 193 -18.94 -53.07 45.95
N TRP A 194 -17.68 -52.66 45.80
CA TRP A 194 -16.58 -53.15 46.62
C TRP A 194 -16.79 -52.87 48.11
N LEU A 195 -17.25 -51.66 48.47
CA LEU A 195 -17.55 -51.32 49.86
C LEU A 195 -18.72 -52.15 50.42
N LEU A 196 -19.76 -52.41 49.62
CA LEU A 196 -20.88 -53.25 50.03
C LEU A 196 -20.44 -54.71 50.23
N GLU A 197 -19.61 -55.23 49.34
CA GLU A 197 -19.15 -56.61 49.36
C GLU A 197 -18.18 -56.87 50.51
N ALA A 198 -17.19 -55.98 50.72
CA ALA A 198 -16.28 -56.04 51.85
C ALA A 198 -17.00 -55.86 53.20
N ASN A 199 -18.00 -54.98 53.26
CA ASN A 199 -18.81 -54.79 54.47
C ASN A 199 -19.71 -56.01 54.75
N ASN A 200 -20.35 -56.58 53.72
CA ASN A 200 -21.18 -57.78 53.87
C ASN A 200 -20.36 -58.99 54.34
N GLN A 201 -19.14 -59.18 53.82
CA GLN A 201 -18.25 -60.25 54.27
C GLN A 201 -17.83 -60.05 55.73
N ASN A 202 -17.48 -58.82 56.13
CA ASN A 202 -17.09 -58.53 57.51
C ASN A 202 -18.26 -58.67 58.49
N ILE A 203 -19.45 -58.16 58.13
CA ILE A 203 -20.68 -58.34 58.91
C ILE A 203 -20.98 -59.82 59.07
N SER A 204 -20.94 -60.60 57.99
CA SER A 204 -21.23 -62.04 58.04
C SER A 204 -20.27 -62.79 58.97
N ALA A 205 -18.97 -62.51 58.85
CA ALA A 205 -17.95 -63.12 59.71
C ALA A 205 -18.11 -62.71 61.20
N GLN A 206 -18.55 -61.48 61.48
CA GLN A 206 -18.83 -61.05 62.85
C GLN A 206 -20.11 -61.66 63.42
N VAL A 207 -21.17 -61.78 62.62
CA VAL A 207 -22.41 -62.45 63.01
C VAL A 207 -22.14 -63.91 63.37
N GLU A 208 -21.40 -64.63 62.53
CA GLU A 208 -21.04 -66.04 62.78
C GLU A 208 -20.23 -66.20 64.08
N LYS A 209 -19.24 -65.31 64.33
CA LYS A 209 -18.51 -65.31 65.61
C LYS A 209 -19.43 -65.04 66.80
N CYS A 210 -20.38 -64.12 66.67
CA CYS A 210 -21.33 -63.81 67.72
C CYS A 210 -22.30 -64.97 67.97
N GLU A 211 -22.72 -65.69 66.93
CA GLU A 211 -23.53 -66.92 67.03
C GLU A 211 -22.79 -68.01 67.79
N ILE A 212 -21.55 -68.31 67.41
CA ILE A 212 -20.73 -69.31 68.10
C ILE A 212 -20.56 -68.98 69.59
N ILE A 213 -20.26 -67.71 69.92
CA ILE A 213 -20.10 -67.28 71.31
C ILE A 213 -21.43 -67.38 72.08
N ARG A 214 -22.53 -66.90 71.47
CA ARG A 214 -23.87 -66.95 72.04
C ARG A 214 -24.28 -68.39 72.38
N ASP A 215 -24.13 -69.30 71.43
CA ASP A 215 -24.53 -70.69 71.57
C ASP A 215 -23.69 -71.40 72.63
N LYS A 216 -22.37 -71.15 72.64
CA LYS A 216 -21.48 -71.66 73.70
C LYS A 216 -21.89 -71.16 75.08
N LYS A 217 -22.16 -69.86 75.22
CA LYS A 217 -22.57 -69.27 76.50
C LYS A 217 -23.95 -69.75 76.94
N TYR A 218 -24.87 -69.92 76.00
CA TYR A 218 -26.20 -70.47 76.29
C TYR A 218 -26.10 -71.93 76.76
N ALA A 219 -25.24 -72.74 76.15
CA ALA A 219 -24.99 -74.11 76.59
C ALA A 219 -24.37 -74.18 77.99
N GLU A 220 -23.36 -73.34 78.28
CA GLU A 220 -22.74 -73.22 79.61
C GLU A 220 -23.77 -72.82 80.68
N MET A 221 -24.56 -71.77 80.41
CA MET A 221 -25.65 -71.31 81.28
C MET A 221 -26.71 -72.39 81.52
N SER A 222 -27.13 -73.08 80.46
CA SER A 222 -28.14 -74.15 80.55
C SER A 222 -27.65 -75.33 81.39
N ALA A 223 -26.36 -75.67 81.30
CA ALA A 223 -25.76 -76.73 82.10
C ALA A 223 -25.67 -76.34 83.58
N LEU A 224 -25.26 -75.10 83.87
CA LEU A 224 -25.23 -74.57 85.24
C LEU A 224 -26.63 -74.51 85.86
N TYR A 225 -27.63 -74.03 85.11
CA TYR A 225 -29.01 -73.97 85.58
C TYR A 225 -29.56 -75.36 85.91
N ARG A 226 -29.32 -76.36 85.04
CA ARG A 226 -29.69 -77.76 85.30
C ARG A 226 -29.04 -78.30 86.57
N ARG A 227 -27.74 -78.05 86.75
CA ARG A 227 -27.00 -78.49 87.95
C ARG A 227 -27.54 -77.84 89.21
N LEU A 228 -27.78 -76.53 89.18
CA LEU A 228 -28.32 -75.79 90.32
C LEU A 228 -29.71 -76.30 90.71
N ARG A 229 -30.59 -76.55 89.72
CA ARG A 229 -31.93 -77.08 89.95
C ARG A 229 -31.91 -78.47 90.58
N ALA A 230 -31.02 -79.36 90.11
CA ALA A 230 -30.82 -80.69 90.70
C ALA A 230 -30.38 -80.62 92.18
N THR A 231 -29.37 -79.78 92.50
CA THR A 231 -28.91 -79.60 93.89
C THR A 231 -30.02 -79.04 94.79
N LEU A 232 -30.84 -78.14 94.25
CA LEU A 232 -31.94 -77.52 94.97
C LEU A 232 -33.08 -78.51 95.23
N ASP A 233 -33.40 -79.35 94.24
CA ASP A 233 -34.37 -80.42 94.37
C ASP A 233 -33.91 -81.46 95.40
N ASP A 234 -32.63 -81.84 95.42
CA ASP A 234 -32.04 -82.72 96.45
C ASP A 234 -32.15 -82.11 97.85
N TYR A 235 -31.89 -80.80 98.00
CA TYR A 235 -31.97 -80.11 99.29
C TYR A 235 -33.40 -80.04 99.86
N PHE A 236 -34.40 -79.83 99.00
CA PHE A 236 -35.82 -79.89 99.37
C PHE A 236 -36.37 -81.31 99.55
N GLN A 237 -35.63 -82.35 99.17
CA GLN A 237 -36.00 -83.74 99.46
C GLN A 237 -35.34 -84.25 100.75
N THR A 238 -34.15 -83.75 101.07
CA THR A 238 -33.31 -84.27 102.18
C THR A 238 -33.32 -83.41 103.45
N VAL A 239 -33.44 -82.08 103.34
CA VAL A 239 -33.27 -81.16 104.49
C VAL A 239 -34.55 -80.37 104.83
N LEU A 240 -35.28 -79.88 103.83
CA LEU A 240 -36.49 -79.05 104.02
C LEU A 240 -37.73 -79.81 103.56
N TYR A 241 -38.76 -79.91 104.41
CA TYR A 241 -40.01 -80.61 104.07
C TYR A 241 -40.75 -80.00 102.85
N PRO A 242 -41.52 -80.81 102.09
CA PRO A 242 -42.12 -80.42 100.79
C PRO A 242 -43.01 -79.17 100.81
N GLU A 243 -43.60 -78.83 101.95
CA GLU A 243 -44.52 -77.70 102.10
C GLU A 243 -43.82 -76.34 101.91
N ARG A 244 -42.54 -76.23 102.30
CA ARG A 244 -41.74 -75.00 102.06
C ARG A 244 -41.30 -74.83 100.61
N LYS A 245 -41.34 -75.92 99.81
CA LYS A 245 -41.02 -75.88 98.37
C LYS A 245 -42.00 -75.02 97.59
N GLN A 246 -43.29 -75.05 97.94
CA GLN A 246 -44.32 -74.27 97.24
C GLN A 246 -44.16 -72.75 97.47
N SER A 247 -43.89 -72.34 98.71
CA SER A 247 -43.63 -70.93 99.04
C SER A 247 -42.36 -70.41 98.37
N TYR A 248 -41.30 -71.22 98.33
CA TYR A 248 -40.07 -70.90 97.60
C TYR A 248 -40.32 -70.77 96.09
N GLN A 249 -41.06 -71.70 95.48
CA GLN A 249 -41.42 -71.64 94.06
C GLN A 249 -42.20 -70.37 93.71
N ARG A 250 -43.14 -69.94 94.58
CA ARG A 250 -43.85 -68.66 94.38
C ARG A 250 -42.92 -67.46 94.44
N LEU A 251 -41.99 -67.42 95.40
CA LEU A 251 -41.02 -66.33 95.52
C LEU A 251 -40.04 -66.28 94.34
N VAL A 252 -39.54 -67.45 93.90
CA VAL A 252 -38.71 -67.57 92.70
C VAL A 252 -39.47 -67.09 91.48
N TYR A 253 -40.73 -67.49 91.30
CA TYR A 253 -41.56 -67.06 90.17
C TYR A 253 -41.69 -65.53 90.08
N TYR A 254 -42.01 -64.85 91.18
CA TYR A 254 -42.11 -63.38 91.17
C TYR A 254 -40.75 -62.71 90.95
N THR A 255 -39.67 -63.26 91.52
CA THR A 255 -38.31 -62.74 91.34
C THR A 255 -37.84 -62.91 89.89
N GLU A 256 -38.11 -64.06 89.26
CA GLU A 256 -37.84 -64.32 87.84
C GLU A 256 -38.64 -63.37 86.95
N LEU A 257 -39.90 -63.07 87.29
CA LEU A 257 -40.75 -62.15 86.52
C LEU A 257 -40.24 -60.69 86.61
N GLU A 258 -39.78 -60.26 87.79
CA GLU A 258 -39.12 -58.96 87.96
C GLU A 258 -37.77 -58.88 87.23
N GLN A 259 -36.94 -59.93 87.33
CA GLN A 259 -35.66 -60.00 86.63
C GLN A 259 -35.85 -59.97 85.11
N GLN A 260 -36.83 -60.71 84.57
CA GLN A 260 -37.19 -60.67 83.16
C GLN A 260 -37.59 -59.25 82.72
N ALA A 261 -38.38 -58.55 83.52
CA ALA A 261 -38.75 -57.16 83.22
C ALA A 261 -37.54 -56.21 83.23
N ILE A 262 -36.60 -56.38 84.17
CA ILE A 262 -35.36 -55.60 84.23
C ILE A 262 -34.45 -55.90 83.03
N GLU A 263 -34.28 -57.18 82.68
CA GLU A 263 -33.49 -57.61 81.53
C GLU A 263 -34.06 -57.10 80.22
N GLN A 264 -35.39 -57.17 80.03
CA GLN A 264 -36.05 -56.60 78.85
C GLN A 264 -35.78 -55.10 78.71
N ARG A 265 -35.86 -54.33 79.81
CA ARG A 265 -35.54 -52.90 79.80
C ARG A 265 -34.06 -52.65 79.48
N ARG A 266 -33.15 -53.44 80.06
CA ARG A 266 -31.70 -53.35 79.75
C ARG A 266 -31.41 -53.65 78.28
N CYS A 267 -32.03 -54.67 77.71
CA CYS A 267 -31.93 -54.99 76.29
C CYS A 267 -32.45 -53.85 75.42
N GLN A 268 -33.60 -53.24 75.76
CA GLN A 268 -34.13 -52.09 75.02
C GLN A 268 -33.17 -50.89 75.06
N VAL A 269 -32.59 -50.57 76.23
CA VAL A 269 -31.60 -49.49 76.37
C VAL A 269 -30.36 -49.77 75.53
N ALA A 270 -29.85 -51.01 75.54
CA ALA A 270 -28.70 -51.41 74.73
C ALA A 270 -28.98 -51.27 73.22
N VAL A 271 -30.17 -51.68 72.76
CA VAL A 271 -30.60 -51.51 71.36
C VAL A 271 -30.69 -50.03 70.98
N LEU A 272 -31.25 -49.19 71.85
CA LEU A 272 -31.34 -47.74 71.61
C LEU A 272 -29.96 -47.09 71.59
N GLN A 273 -29.03 -47.49 72.45
CA GLN A 273 -27.65 -47.01 72.44
C GLN A 273 -26.92 -47.41 71.14
N MET A 274 -27.08 -48.65 70.68
CA MET A 274 -26.51 -49.07 69.40
C MET A 274 -27.07 -48.23 68.24
N LYS A 275 -28.40 -48.05 68.18
CA LYS A 275 -29.02 -47.19 67.16
C LYS A 275 -28.50 -45.75 67.20
N LYS A 276 -28.32 -45.18 68.40
CA LYS A 276 -27.73 -43.85 68.57
C LYS A 276 -26.32 -43.79 67.97
N THR A 277 -25.44 -44.75 68.30
CA THR A 277 -24.08 -44.78 67.74
C THR A 277 -24.05 -44.93 66.22
N GLN A 278 -24.95 -45.73 65.65
CA GLN A 278 -25.09 -45.87 64.19
C GLN A 278 -25.54 -44.56 63.52
N LEU A 279 -26.51 -43.87 64.11
CA LEU A 279 -26.97 -42.57 63.62
C LEU A 279 -25.87 -41.50 63.73
N ASP A 280 -25.14 -41.46 64.85
CA ASP A 280 -24.02 -40.54 65.05
C ASP A 280 -22.90 -40.77 64.02
N HIS A 281 -22.60 -42.04 63.69
CA HIS A 281 -21.64 -42.38 62.65
C HIS A 281 -22.12 -41.92 61.26
N THR A 282 -23.38 -42.20 60.91
CA THR A 282 -23.99 -41.80 59.63
C THR A 282 -23.99 -40.29 59.46
N LEU A 283 -24.32 -39.56 60.52
CA LEU A 283 -24.33 -38.10 60.54
C LEU A 283 -22.91 -37.54 60.36
N THR A 284 -21.90 -38.18 60.94
CA THR A 284 -20.50 -37.82 60.77
C THR A 284 -20.04 -38.01 59.31
N LEU A 285 -20.39 -39.12 58.68
CA LEU A 285 -20.10 -39.36 57.25
C LEU A 285 -20.77 -38.32 56.35
N ALA A 286 -22.04 -37.99 56.61
CA ALA A 286 -22.75 -36.94 55.87
C ALA A 286 -22.07 -35.58 56.02
N ARG A 287 -21.60 -35.23 57.22
CA ARG A 287 -20.82 -33.99 57.46
C ARG A 287 -19.50 -33.97 56.69
N ILE A 288 -18.76 -35.09 56.67
CA ILE A 288 -17.51 -35.21 55.90
C ILE A 288 -17.79 -35.06 54.40
N GLY A 289 -18.81 -35.74 53.88
CA GLY A 289 -19.24 -35.64 52.49
C GLY A 289 -19.63 -34.20 52.11
N GLY A 290 -20.38 -33.51 52.98
CA GLY A 290 -20.73 -32.10 52.82
C GLY A 290 -19.50 -31.18 52.75
N ARG A 291 -18.54 -31.35 53.67
CA ARG A 291 -17.28 -30.56 53.66
C ARG A 291 -16.46 -30.81 52.40
N ARG A 292 -16.35 -32.07 51.93
CA ARG A 292 -15.63 -32.41 50.70
C ARG A 292 -16.28 -31.73 49.49
N LYS A 293 -17.60 -31.83 49.32
CA LYS A 293 -18.33 -31.15 48.23
C LYS A 293 -18.11 -29.64 48.23
N LEU A 294 -18.13 -29.02 49.42
CA LEU A 294 -17.93 -27.57 49.55
C LEU A 294 -16.50 -27.14 49.19
N ARG A 295 -15.48 -27.91 49.60
CA ARG A 295 -14.08 -27.69 49.18
C ARG A 295 -13.91 -27.82 47.67
N THR A 296 -14.48 -28.86 47.07
CA THR A 296 -14.42 -29.05 45.61
C THR A 296 -15.05 -27.88 44.87
N ARG A 297 -16.23 -27.42 45.28
CA ARG A 297 -16.87 -26.22 44.71
C ARG A 297 -16.01 -24.96 44.86
N HIS A 298 -15.39 -24.76 46.03
CA HIS A 298 -14.51 -23.62 46.27
C HIS A 298 -13.26 -23.65 45.36
N ASN A 299 -12.64 -24.82 45.18
CA ASN A 299 -11.50 -24.98 44.29
C ASN A 299 -11.86 -24.69 42.82
N TYR A 300 -12.99 -25.21 42.34
CA TYR A 300 -13.47 -24.91 40.97
C TYR A 300 -13.76 -23.42 40.78
N ARG A 301 -14.39 -22.77 41.77
CA ARG A 301 -14.61 -21.32 41.73
C ARG A 301 -13.29 -20.56 41.61
N ARG A 302 -12.28 -20.89 42.41
CA ARG A 302 -10.95 -20.25 42.35
C ARG A 302 -10.28 -20.45 40.99
N LEU A 303 -10.39 -21.65 40.41
CA LEU A 303 -9.86 -21.94 39.07
C LEU A 303 -10.54 -21.09 37.98
N LEU A 304 -11.87 -20.94 38.06
CA LEU A 304 -12.63 -20.10 37.14
C LEU A 304 -12.28 -18.62 37.30
N GLU A 305 -12.10 -18.13 38.52
CA GLU A 305 -11.65 -16.76 38.79
C GLU A 305 -10.26 -16.50 38.18
N MET A 306 -9.34 -17.47 38.27
CA MET A 306 -8.01 -17.38 37.66
C MET A 306 -8.07 -17.40 36.13
N LYS A 307 -8.88 -18.28 35.52
CA LYS A 307 -9.11 -18.28 34.07
C LYS A 307 -9.70 -16.96 33.59
N LEU A 308 -10.64 -16.39 34.34
CA LEU A 308 -11.26 -15.11 34.01
C LEU A 308 -10.27 -13.94 34.08
N GLN A 309 -9.32 -13.96 35.02
CA GLN A 309 -8.23 -12.98 35.07
C GLN A 309 -7.32 -13.10 33.85
N LEU A 310 -6.91 -14.32 33.49
CA LEU A 310 -6.05 -14.56 32.34
C LEU A 310 -6.71 -14.10 31.03
N LEU A 311 -8.01 -14.39 30.84
CA LEU A 311 -8.76 -13.92 29.67
C LEU A 311 -8.86 -12.38 29.63
N LYS A 312 -8.99 -11.71 30.79
CA LYS A 312 -8.98 -10.24 30.86
C LYS A 312 -7.60 -9.66 30.49
N GLU A 313 -6.52 -10.34 30.84
CA GLU A 313 -5.16 -9.92 30.47
C GLU A 313 -4.92 -10.08 28.97
N GLN A 314 -5.30 -11.23 28.40
CA GLN A 314 -5.24 -11.48 26.95
C GLN A 314 -6.08 -10.47 26.16
N GLN A 315 -7.29 -10.14 26.63
CA GLN A 315 -8.11 -9.11 25.98
C GLN A 315 -7.42 -7.74 25.99
N LYS A 316 -6.78 -7.36 27.10
CA LYS A 316 -6.04 -6.09 27.18
C LYS A 316 -4.85 -6.04 26.24
N GLU A 317 -4.17 -7.15 26.01
CA GLU A 317 -3.07 -7.23 25.04
C GLU A 317 -3.60 -7.07 23.62
N LEU A 318 -4.64 -7.81 23.25
CA LEU A 318 -5.31 -7.68 21.95
C LEU A 318 -5.83 -6.25 21.72
N ASP A 319 -6.42 -5.60 22.73
CA ASP A 319 -6.88 -4.22 22.62
C ASP A 319 -5.72 -3.23 22.37
N ARG A 320 -4.56 -3.47 22.99
CA ARG A 320 -3.36 -2.65 22.75
C ARG A 320 -2.83 -2.85 21.33
N ASP A 321 -2.78 -4.08 20.85
CA ASP A 321 -2.31 -4.42 19.51
C ASP A 321 -3.24 -3.81 18.44
N HIS A 322 -4.56 -3.91 18.63
CA HIS A 322 -5.54 -3.25 17.78
C HIS A 322 -5.35 -1.72 17.78
N GLN A 323 -5.14 -1.10 18.93
CA GLN A 323 -4.89 0.35 19.00
C GLN A 323 -3.60 0.75 18.29
N GLN A 324 -2.53 -0.05 18.39
CA GLN A 324 -1.28 0.21 17.68
C GLN A 324 -1.47 0.08 16.16
N CYS A 325 -2.15 -0.97 15.71
CA CYS A 325 -2.48 -1.18 14.30
C CYS A 325 -3.31 -0.01 13.74
N MET A 326 -4.35 0.42 14.46
CA MET A 326 -5.17 1.56 14.07
C MET A 326 -4.38 2.86 14.00
N LYS A 327 -3.49 3.12 14.97
CA LYS A 327 -2.59 4.29 14.91
C LYS A 327 -1.69 4.26 13.68
N TRP A 328 -1.15 3.09 13.35
CA TRP A 328 -0.31 2.93 12.16
C TRP A 328 -1.11 3.19 10.87
N ILE A 329 -2.29 2.57 10.72
CA ILE A 329 -3.18 2.78 9.56
C ILE A 329 -3.55 4.27 9.43
N CYS A 330 -3.94 4.93 10.52
CA CYS A 330 -4.26 6.36 10.51
C CYS A 330 -3.05 7.21 10.09
N SER A 331 -1.85 6.88 10.57
CA SER A 331 -0.63 7.62 10.21
C SER A 331 -0.26 7.44 8.73
N PHE A 332 -0.38 6.22 8.22
CA PHE A 332 -0.10 5.89 6.83
C PHE A 332 -1.11 6.54 5.87
N THR A 333 -2.40 6.46 6.20
CA THR A 333 -3.47 7.08 5.40
C THR A 333 -3.35 8.60 5.37
N GLU A 334 -2.97 9.24 6.49
CA GLU A 334 -2.69 10.68 6.52
C GLU A 334 -1.46 11.06 5.68
N HIS A 335 -0.42 10.23 5.67
CA HIS A 335 0.73 10.45 4.80
C HIS A 335 0.37 10.32 3.32
N LEU A 336 -0.39 9.28 2.95
CA LEU A 336 -0.89 9.10 1.59
C LEU A 336 -1.78 10.26 1.15
N ARG A 337 -2.66 10.74 2.04
CA ARG A 337 -3.52 11.90 1.79
C ARG A 337 -2.70 13.15 1.49
N LYS A 338 -1.61 13.39 2.23
CA LYS A 338 -0.71 14.52 1.98
C LYS A 338 -0.04 14.42 0.61
N LEU A 339 0.50 13.25 0.26
CA LEU A 339 1.11 13.02 -1.06
C LEU A 339 0.11 13.24 -2.20
N LEU A 340 -1.11 12.70 -2.07
CA LEU A 340 -2.17 12.91 -3.06
C LEU A 340 -2.59 14.39 -3.16
N ALA A 341 -2.64 15.11 -2.03
CA ALA A 341 -2.93 16.54 -2.02
C ALA A 341 -1.82 17.36 -2.71
N GLU A 342 -0.55 16.98 -2.54
CA GLU A 342 0.57 17.59 -3.26
C GLU A 342 0.46 17.35 -4.76
N HIS A 343 0.20 16.11 -5.19
CA HIS A 343 -0.02 15.79 -6.60
C HIS A 343 -1.21 16.53 -7.19
N LEU A 344 -2.31 16.67 -6.44
CA LEU A 344 -3.46 17.48 -6.84
C LEU A 344 -3.08 18.95 -7.02
N ALA A 345 -2.33 19.54 -6.07
CA ALA A 345 -1.88 20.92 -6.17
C ALA A 345 -0.95 21.13 -7.39
N TRP A 346 -0.08 20.17 -7.70
CA TRP A 346 0.72 20.18 -8.93
C TRP A 346 -0.16 20.10 -10.18
N GLY A 347 -1.15 19.21 -10.19
CA GLY A 347 -2.13 19.09 -11.27
C GLY A 347 -2.92 20.38 -11.50
N GLU A 348 -3.40 21.02 -10.44
CA GLU A 348 -4.09 22.31 -10.51
C GLU A 348 -3.20 23.42 -11.07
N ARG A 349 -1.92 23.48 -10.66
CA ARG A 349 -0.97 24.45 -11.22
C ARG A 349 -0.76 24.24 -12.71
N ILE A 350 -0.56 23.00 -13.15
CA ILE A 350 -0.39 22.66 -14.56
C ILE A 350 -1.66 23.03 -15.34
N ALA A 351 -2.85 22.70 -14.83
CA ALA A 351 -4.12 23.05 -15.45
C ALA A 351 -4.32 24.57 -15.55
N LYS A 352 -4.00 25.33 -14.48
CA LYS A 352 -4.06 26.81 -14.49
C LYS A 352 -3.12 27.41 -15.51
N VAL A 353 -1.87 26.94 -15.58
CA VAL A 353 -0.90 27.40 -16.58
C VAL A 353 -1.41 27.06 -17.99
N GLY A 354 -1.91 25.84 -18.20
CA GLY A 354 -2.54 25.44 -19.45
C GLY A 354 -3.68 26.38 -19.87
N LEU A 355 -4.58 26.71 -18.93
CA LEU A 355 -5.69 27.65 -19.17
C LEU A 355 -5.18 29.04 -19.58
N ILE A 356 -4.19 29.59 -18.87
CA ILE A 356 -3.59 30.89 -19.20
C ILE A 356 -2.96 30.84 -20.59
N CYS A 357 -2.21 29.78 -20.92
CA CYS A 357 -1.61 29.62 -22.23
C CYS A 357 -2.68 29.60 -23.34
N THR A 358 -3.82 28.94 -23.13
CA THR A 358 -4.90 28.90 -24.13
C THR A 358 -5.55 30.25 -24.41
N GLN A 359 -5.46 31.24 -23.51
CA GLN A 359 -6.01 32.58 -23.74
C GLN A 359 -5.27 33.34 -24.85
N TYR A 360 -4.00 33.02 -25.09
CA TYR A 360 -3.17 33.65 -26.13
C TYR A 360 -3.17 32.88 -27.44
N GLU A 361 -3.90 31.76 -27.51
CA GLU A 361 -3.98 30.94 -28.71
C GLU A 361 -4.97 31.53 -29.70
N THR A 362 -4.59 31.53 -30.98
CA THR A 362 -5.50 31.94 -32.05
C THR A 362 -6.49 30.81 -32.37
N GLU A 363 -7.63 31.15 -32.99
CA GLU A 363 -8.56 30.12 -33.48
C GLU A 363 -7.90 29.09 -34.41
N GLN A 364 -6.87 29.50 -35.16
CA GLN A 364 -6.13 28.60 -36.04
C GLN A 364 -5.30 27.59 -35.25
N ASP A 365 -4.73 27.99 -34.11
CA ASP A 365 -3.96 27.10 -33.24
C ASP A 365 -4.87 26.14 -32.48
N GLN A 366 -6.06 26.59 -32.10
CA GLN A 366 -7.11 25.74 -31.51
C GLN A 366 -7.63 24.71 -32.53
N LYS A 367 -7.94 25.14 -33.77
CA LYS A 367 -8.34 24.23 -34.88
C LYS A 367 -7.23 23.26 -35.28
N TYR A 368 -5.97 23.71 -35.23
CA TYR A 368 -4.81 22.86 -35.48
C TYR A 368 -4.67 21.79 -34.39
N ALA A 369 -4.76 22.17 -33.11
CA ALA A 369 -4.73 21.22 -32.00
C ALA A 369 -5.90 20.22 -32.07
N ALA A 370 -7.12 20.68 -32.37
CA ALA A 370 -8.31 19.83 -32.49
C ALA A 370 -8.19 18.74 -33.57
N LYS A 371 -7.50 19.02 -34.69
CA LYS A 371 -7.22 18.00 -35.72
C LYS A 371 -6.37 16.84 -35.21
N TRP A 372 -5.44 17.10 -34.29
CA TRP A 372 -4.60 16.07 -33.68
C TRP A 372 -5.34 15.26 -32.61
N PHE A 373 -6.27 15.89 -31.87
CA PHE A 373 -7.15 15.17 -30.95
C PHE A 373 -8.18 14.29 -31.69
N GLY A 374 -8.70 14.73 -32.83
CA GLY A 374 -9.67 13.96 -33.62
C GLY A 374 -9.08 12.79 -34.44
N TRP A 375 -7.77 12.81 -34.74
CA TRP A 375 -7.09 11.70 -35.41
C TRP A 375 -6.67 10.58 -34.46
N GLN A 376 -6.56 10.86 -33.16
CA GLN A 376 -6.15 9.86 -32.18
C GLN A 376 -7.23 8.82 -31.85
N GLU A 377 -8.52 9.06 -32.13
CA GLU A 377 -9.57 8.05 -31.87
C GLU A 377 -9.68 6.96 -32.94
N ALA A 378 -9.17 7.19 -34.16
CA ALA A 378 -9.25 6.24 -35.26
C ALA A 378 -8.03 5.28 -35.38
N ASP A 379 -6.84 5.71 -34.96
CA ASP A 379 -5.57 4.95 -35.12
C ASP A 379 -5.02 4.35 -33.80
N ARG A 380 -5.71 4.53 -32.66
CA ARG A 380 -5.22 4.09 -31.32
C ARG A 380 -5.19 2.57 -31.09
N LEU A 381 -5.67 1.75 -32.02
CA LEU A 381 -5.68 0.30 -31.88
C LEU A 381 -4.32 -0.37 -32.20
N ASP A 382 -3.42 0.28 -32.97
CA ASP A 382 -2.20 -0.37 -33.50
C ASP A 382 -0.85 0.26 -33.11
N GLN A 383 -0.81 1.32 -32.28
CA GLN A 383 0.45 1.99 -31.91
C GLN A 383 0.67 1.95 -30.39
N ARG A 384 1.29 0.88 -29.88
CA ARG A 384 1.65 0.70 -28.45
C ARG A 384 3.12 0.99 -28.11
N GLU A 385 3.97 1.41 -29.05
CA GLU A 385 5.43 1.45 -28.87
C GLU A 385 6.10 2.84 -28.85
N HIS A 386 5.37 3.94 -29.03
CA HIS A 386 5.93 5.29 -28.85
C HIS A 386 5.31 6.01 -27.65
N ASP A 387 6.17 6.55 -26.79
CA ASP A 387 5.82 7.37 -25.63
C ASP A 387 5.37 8.77 -26.10
N ASP A 388 4.29 8.80 -26.89
CA ASP A 388 3.74 9.98 -27.57
C ASP A 388 2.90 10.86 -26.62
N THR A 389 3.09 10.69 -25.30
CA THR A 389 2.27 11.33 -24.27
C THR A 389 2.31 12.87 -24.36
N TYR A 390 3.42 13.42 -24.86
CA TYR A 390 3.62 14.88 -25.00
C TYR A 390 3.79 15.36 -26.45
N ASP A 391 3.68 14.48 -27.45
CA ASP A 391 3.97 14.81 -28.85
C ASP A 391 3.05 15.89 -29.41
N THR A 392 1.76 15.83 -29.04
CA THR A 392 0.79 16.87 -29.40
C THR A 392 1.17 18.24 -28.81
N LEU A 393 1.69 18.27 -27.58
CA LEU A 393 2.15 19.49 -26.92
C LEU A 393 3.42 20.03 -27.60
N LEU A 394 4.40 19.17 -27.86
CA LEU A 394 5.64 19.54 -28.56
C LEU A 394 5.38 20.08 -29.96
N ASN A 395 4.47 19.45 -30.71
CA ASN A 395 4.07 19.92 -32.04
C ASN A 395 3.40 21.29 -31.99
N LYS A 396 2.60 21.55 -30.94
CA LYS A 396 2.00 22.87 -30.71
C LYS A 396 3.06 23.93 -30.39
N ILE A 397 4.01 23.62 -29.51
CA ILE A 397 5.14 24.50 -29.16
C ILE A 397 5.96 24.84 -30.41
N ASN A 398 6.34 23.83 -31.18
CA ASN A 398 7.13 24.00 -32.41
C ASN A 398 6.44 24.89 -33.44
N ARG A 399 5.12 24.79 -33.58
CA ARG A 399 4.32 25.64 -34.49
C ARG A 399 4.35 27.10 -34.04
N VAL A 400 4.10 27.36 -32.75
CA VAL A 400 4.12 28.72 -32.19
C VAL A 400 5.53 29.31 -32.31
N GLU A 401 6.57 28.51 -32.09
CA GLU A 401 7.95 28.95 -32.22
C GLU A 401 8.31 29.32 -33.67
N ALA A 402 7.86 28.53 -34.65
CA ALA A 402 8.00 28.85 -36.07
C ALA A 402 7.30 30.18 -36.44
N MET A 403 6.07 30.38 -35.96
CA MET A 403 5.35 31.65 -36.16
C MET A 403 6.10 32.83 -35.54
N ASN A 404 6.63 32.66 -34.32
CA ASN A 404 7.42 33.69 -33.64
C ASN A 404 8.75 34.01 -34.34
N ILE A 405 9.34 33.06 -35.06
CA ILE A 405 10.53 33.32 -35.89
C ILE A 405 10.14 34.21 -37.07
N VAL A 406 9.08 33.87 -37.81
CA VAL A 406 8.59 34.66 -38.94
C VAL A 406 8.21 36.08 -38.51
N LEU A 407 7.50 36.23 -37.39
CA LEU A 407 7.14 37.54 -36.85
C LEU A 407 8.37 38.38 -36.47
N ARG A 408 9.43 37.74 -35.94
CA ARG A 408 10.69 38.43 -35.63
C ARG A 408 11.42 38.89 -36.89
N GLU A 409 11.46 38.05 -37.92
CA GLU A 409 12.06 38.38 -39.22
C GLU A 409 11.32 39.54 -39.88
N GLU A 410 9.98 39.50 -39.96
CA GLU A 410 9.22 40.58 -40.57
C GLU A 410 9.25 41.87 -39.76
N ARG A 411 9.29 41.80 -38.43
CA ARG A 411 9.51 43.00 -37.61
C ARG A 411 10.87 43.64 -37.93
N THR A 412 11.89 42.84 -38.22
CA THR A 412 13.23 43.33 -38.55
C THR A 412 13.22 43.97 -39.94
N ARG A 413 12.67 43.28 -40.94
CA ARG A 413 12.48 43.82 -42.30
C ARG A 413 11.70 45.14 -42.30
N LEU A 414 10.55 45.18 -41.62
CA LEU A 414 9.73 46.39 -41.54
C LEU A 414 10.46 47.56 -40.87
N ARG A 415 11.32 47.29 -39.87
CA ARG A 415 12.18 48.33 -39.28
C ARG A 415 13.19 48.86 -40.28
N ASP A 416 13.81 47.99 -41.07
CA ASP A 416 14.80 48.36 -42.06
C ASP A 416 14.18 49.15 -43.22
N GLU A 417 13.01 48.73 -43.71
CA GLU A 417 12.22 49.46 -44.69
C GLU A 417 11.80 50.83 -44.16
N ASN A 418 11.33 50.92 -42.91
CA ASN A 418 10.98 52.20 -42.26
C ASN A 418 12.21 53.11 -42.11
N LYS A 419 13.37 52.54 -41.76
CA LYS A 419 14.64 53.29 -41.68
C LYS A 419 15.06 53.79 -43.06
N ALA A 420 14.92 52.98 -44.11
CA ALA A 420 15.20 53.37 -45.48
C ALA A 420 14.24 54.48 -45.97
N LEU A 421 12.94 54.38 -45.67
CA LEU A 421 11.94 55.42 -45.96
C LEU A 421 12.28 56.73 -45.24
N LYS A 422 12.64 56.67 -43.95
CA LYS A 422 13.10 57.84 -43.18
C LYS A 422 14.34 58.48 -43.80
N THR A 423 15.29 57.67 -44.26
CA THR A 423 16.51 58.18 -44.92
C THR A 423 16.19 58.81 -46.27
N LYS A 424 15.36 58.17 -47.10
CA LYS A 424 14.91 58.72 -48.39
C LYS A 424 14.13 60.03 -48.22
N PHE A 425 13.23 60.08 -47.24
CA PHE A 425 12.48 61.28 -46.88
C PHE A 425 13.42 62.41 -46.44
N LYS A 426 14.39 62.12 -45.56
CA LYS A 426 15.42 63.10 -45.15
C LYS A 426 16.24 63.60 -46.34
N ALA A 427 16.64 62.73 -47.25
CA ALA A 427 17.42 63.09 -48.45
C ALA A 427 16.60 63.94 -49.42
N TYR A 428 15.34 63.58 -49.67
CA TYR A 428 14.39 64.38 -50.47
C TYR A 428 14.20 65.77 -49.87
N CYS A 429 13.97 65.86 -48.56
CA CYS A 429 13.89 67.14 -47.85
C CYS A 429 15.20 67.94 -47.91
N GLY A 430 16.37 67.29 -47.92
CA GLY A 430 17.66 67.95 -48.05
C GLY A 430 17.93 68.50 -49.45
N LEU A 431 17.59 67.74 -50.49
CA LEU A 431 17.83 68.10 -51.89
C LEU A 431 16.93 69.26 -52.31
N HIS A 432 15.64 69.20 -52.02
CA HIS A 432 14.72 70.29 -52.35
C HIS A 432 14.91 71.55 -51.50
N LYS A 433 15.56 71.48 -50.34
CA LYS A 433 15.99 72.68 -49.60
C LYS A 433 17.01 73.51 -50.39
N ILE A 434 17.74 72.86 -51.31
CA ILE A 434 18.85 73.46 -52.06
C ILE A 434 18.44 73.82 -53.49
N THR A 435 17.69 72.95 -54.16
CA THR A 435 17.38 73.12 -55.60
C THR A 435 16.02 73.73 -55.91
N ASP A 436 15.03 73.62 -55.02
CA ASP A 436 13.66 74.08 -55.29
C ASP A 436 12.83 74.19 -53.98
N PRO A 437 13.10 75.20 -53.12
CA PRO A 437 12.52 75.29 -51.77
C PRO A 437 10.99 75.47 -51.77
N GLU A 438 10.41 75.99 -52.85
CA GLU A 438 8.96 76.14 -53.04
C GLU A 438 8.23 74.79 -53.21
N LYS A 439 8.92 73.74 -53.69
CA LYS A 439 8.35 72.38 -53.78
C LYS A 439 8.27 71.66 -52.43
N LEU A 440 9.05 72.09 -51.44
CA LEU A 440 8.93 71.60 -50.05
C LEU A 440 7.73 72.21 -49.32
N LEU A 441 7.25 73.38 -49.76
CA LEU A 441 6.00 73.98 -49.28
C LEU A 441 4.78 73.18 -49.79
N LEU A 442 4.86 72.55 -50.98
CA LEU A 442 3.77 71.73 -51.54
C LEU A 442 3.63 70.35 -50.90
N CYS A 443 4.67 69.80 -50.25
CA CYS A 443 4.53 68.56 -49.48
C CYS A 443 3.76 68.75 -48.16
N GLY A 444 3.31 69.98 -47.87
CA GLY A 444 2.39 70.32 -46.78
C GLY A 444 1.12 71.06 -47.22
N HIS A 445 0.84 71.20 -48.53
CA HIS A 445 -0.39 71.84 -49.01
C HIS A 445 -1.27 70.90 -49.82
N GLU A 446 -2.50 70.70 -49.33
CA GLU A 446 -3.60 70.04 -50.04
C GLU A 446 -3.88 70.75 -51.37
N VAL A 447 -3.83 70.01 -52.48
CA VAL A 447 -4.29 70.50 -53.79
C VAL A 447 -5.82 70.45 -53.80
N MET A 448 -6.47 71.59 -53.52
CA MET A 448 -7.89 71.80 -53.84
C MET A 448 -8.07 71.93 -55.37
N PRO A 449 -9.07 71.28 -55.98
CA PRO A 449 -9.31 71.36 -57.42
C PRO A 449 -9.81 72.76 -57.82
N PRO A 450 -9.57 73.22 -59.07
CA PRO A 450 -9.96 74.54 -59.53
C PRO A 450 -11.49 74.69 -59.59
N SER A 451 -12.00 75.69 -58.89
CA SER A 451 -13.36 76.18 -59.03
C SER A 451 -13.57 76.71 -60.44
N VAL A 452 -14.40 76.03 -61.22
CA VAL A 452 -15.05 76.61 -62.40
C VAL A 452 -15.88 77.79 -61.90
N ASN A 453 -15.47 79.02 -62.24
CA ASN A 453 -16.37 80.17 -62.18
C ASN A 453 -17.48 79.93 -63.21
N ARG A 454 -18.66 79.56 -62.72
CA ARG A 454 -19.93 79.93 -63.35
C ARG A 454 -20.47 81.11 -62.57
N GLU A 455 -20.35 82.29 -63.17
CA GLU A 455 -21.44 83.27 -63.11
C GLU A 455 -22.68 82.69 -63.80
#